data_AF-A0A1G0M9R4-F1
#
_entry.id   AF-A0A1G0M9R4-F1
#
_cell.length_a   1.000
_cell.length_b   1.000
_cell.length_c   1.000
_cell.angle_alpha   90.00
_cell.angle_beta   90.00
_cell.angle_gamma   90.00
#
_symmetry.space_group_name_H-M   'P 1'
#
loop_
_entity.id
_entity.type
_entity.pdbx_description
1 polymer ?
#
loop_
_entity_poly.entity_id
_entity_poly.type
_entity_poly.pdbx_seq_one_letter_code
_entity_poly.pdbx_strand_id
1 'polypeptide(L)'
;MYNVSDLVLIFIWFIAAIISFYFSYGNARLWTSVSIGFFLIFWGQAYLLNPYASSYFRVTAVHTIIGAVSILLISHGFQEYFLFTKTLDITGSKRTIYLATLGAIILGIVFVSLNPKPSLFVLRNYRMAENTVWLFLSIVNIFVVLKIHHEIKGSPIANGILSFVLVFFFIVIWKGSELYLQMYQWDPAWQTLVEEFDFSIQSEGIDGAMVKIATTMSSAGAMLSGLSVVGTFAYLFKLVR
;
A
#
# COMPACT_ATOMS: atom_id res chain seq x y z
N MET A 1 14.68 -19.35 3.87
CA MET A 1 15.85 -18.68 3.27
C MET A 1 15.33 -17.41 2.63
N TYR A 2 15.80 -16.22 3.03
CA TYR A 2 15.25 -14.96 2.52
C TYR A 2 15.59 -14.78 1.04
N ASN A 3 14.60 -14.39 0.24
CA ASN A 3 14.87 -14.02 -1.14
C ASN A 3 15.52 -12.63 -1.16
N VAL A 4 16.62 -12.47 -1.90
CA VAL A 4 17.36 -11.20 -1.98
C VAL A 4 16.46 -10.08 -2.48
N SER A 5 15.49 -10.40 -3.35
CA SER A 5 14.48 -9.46 -3.84
C SER A 5 13.67 -8.81 -2.72
N ASP A 6 13.29 -9.59 -1.70
CA ASP A 6 12.38 -9.14 -0.64
C ASP A 6 13.10 -8.19 0.32
N LEU A 7 14.38 -8.50 0.61
CA LEU A 7 15.25 -7.63 1.39
C LEU A 7 15.48 -6.29 0.69
N VAL A 8 15.72 -6.30 -0.63
CA VAL A 8 15.88 -5.08 -1.42
C VAL A 8 14.59 -4.26 -1.43
N LEU A 9 13.44 -4.90 -1.65
CA LEU A 9 12.12 -4.25 -1.63
C LEU A 9 11.87 -3.54 -0.29
N ILE A 10 12.13 -4.23 0.82
CA ILE A 10 11.92 -3.68 2.16
C ILE A 10 12.88 -2.54 2.45
N PHE A 11 14.14 -2.65 2.01
CA PHE A 11 15.10 -1.56 2.13
C PHE A 11 14.66 -0.32 1.34
N ILE A 12 14.09 -0.50 0.14
CA ILE A 12 13.52 0.61 -0.65
C ILE A 12 12.35 1.25 0.10
N TRP A 13 11.42 0.46 0.64
CA TRP A 13 10.30 0.98 1.42
C TRP A 13 10.75 1.66 2.72
N PHE A 14 11.82 1.18 3.35
CA PHE A 14 12.43 1.82 4.50
C PHE A 14 12.97 3.21 4.15
N ILE A 15 13.70 3.33 3.04
CA ILE A 15 14.14 4.64 2.54
C ILE A 15 12.94 5.54 2.23
N ALA A 16 11.91 5.01 1.58
CA ALA A 16 10.67 5.73 1.27
C ALA A 16 9.98 6.27 2.54
N ALA A 17 9.93 5.46 3.61
CA ALA A 17 9.39 5.88 4.90
C ALA A 17 10.24 6.99 5.54
N ILE A 18 11.56 6.86 5.55
CA ILE A 18 12.46 7.89 6.11
C ILE A 18 12.33 9.21 5.34
N ILE A 19 12.45 9.17 4.01
CA ILE A 19 12.46 10.39 3.19
C ILE A 19 11.10 11.09 3.28
N SER A 20 9.99 10.35 3.27
CA SER A 20 8.65 10.93 3.44
C SER A 20 8.47 11.53 4.84
N PHE A 21 8.92 10.90 5.91
CA PHE A 21 8.85 11.50 7.26
C PHE A 21 9.70 12.75 7.39
N TYR A 22 10.93 12.71 6.89
CA TYR A 22 11.80 13.88 6.85
C TYR A 22 11.11 15.03 6.10
N PHE A 23 10.39 14.73 5.01
CA PHE A 23 9.67 15.73 4.23
C PHE A 23 8.50 16.30 5.02
N SER A 24 7.78 15.47 5.77
CA SER A 24 6.65 15.90 6.59
C SER A 24 7.05 16.70 7.84
N TYR A 25 8.28 16.56 8.35
CA TYR A 25 8.68 17.21 9.60
C TYR A 25 8.61 18.74 9.49
N GLY A 26 9.21 19.30 8.43
CA GLY A 26 9.23 20.74 8.16
C GLY A 26 8.01 21.30 7.42
N ASN A 27 7.14 20.44 6.89
CA ASN A 27 6.04 20.86 6.00
C ASN A 27 4.65 20.72 6.65
N ALA A 28 3.64 21.19 5.89
CA ALA A 28 2.24 21.19 6.24
C ALA A 28 1.71 19.80 6.66
N ARG A 29 0.63 19.82 7.47
CA ARG A 29 -0.09 18.65 7.99
C ARG A 29 -0.38 17.57 6.95
N LEU A 30 -0.76 17.98 5.73
CA LEU A 30 -1.14 17.09 4.64
C LEU A 30 -0.08 16.01 4.35
N TRP A 31 1.21 16.35 4.49
CA TRP A 31 2.32 15.42 4.29
C TRP A 31 2.42 14.38 5.41
N THR A 32 1.92 14.68 6.60
CA THR A 32 1.95 13.74 7.74
C THR A 32 1.11 12.50 7.46
N SER A 33 -0.08 12.66 6.86
CA SER A 33 -0.93 11.52 6.49
C SER A 33 -0.25 10.63 5.44
N VAL A 34 0.33 11.26 4.42
CA VAL A 34 1.05 10.57 3.33
C VAL A 34 2.27 9.80 3.88
N SER A 35 3.09 10.44 4.73
CA SER A 35 4.29 9.81 5.28
C SER A 35 3.99 8.68 6.24
N ILE A 36 2.97 8.81 7.09
CA ILE A 36 2.51 7.71 7.94
C ILE A 36 2.03 6.55 7.08
N GLY A 37 1.27 6.83 6.01
CA GLY A 37 0.85 5.82 5.05
C GLY A 37 2.03 5.04 4.46
N PHE A 38 3.04 5.72 3.91
CA PHE A 38 4.25 5.05 3.39
C PHE A 38 5.03 4.28 4.46
N PHE A 39 5.07 4.77 5.69
CA PHE A 39 5.66 4.03 6.81
C PHE A 39 4.89 2.76 7.13
N LEU A 40 3.56 2.79 7.12
CA LEU A 40 2.75 1.59 7.36
C LEU A 40 2.92 0.56 6.23
N ILE A 41 3.19 0.99 4.99
CA ILE A 41 3.60 0.06 3.92
C ILE A 41 4.90 -0.63 4.29
N PHE A 42 5.94 0.15 4.65
CA PHE A 42 7.21 -0.40 5.11
C PHE A 42 7.00 -1.40 6.26
N TRP A 43 6.19 -1.04 7.26
CA TRP A 43 5.88 -1.90 8.39
C TRP A 43 5.21 -3.21 7.96
N GLY A 44 4.26 -3.15 7.03
CA GLY A 44 3.61 -4.32 6.44
C GLY A 44 4.57 -5.22 5.68
N GLN A 45 5.46 -4.64 4.88
CA GLN A 45 6.47 -5.40 4.11
C GLN A 45 7.54 -6.01 5.02
N ALA A 46 7.99 -5.28 6.05
CA ALA A 46 8.96 -5.78 7.03
C ALA A 46 8.43 -6.99 7.81
N TYR A 47 7.12 -7.04 8.08
CA TYR A 47 6.50 -8.21 8.72
C TYR A 47 6.65 -9.50 7.90
N LEU A 48 6.66 -9.40 6.57
CA LEU A 48 6.84 -10.55 5.68
C LEU A 48 8.26 -11.14 5.75
N LEU A 49 9.22 -10.46 6.39
CA LEU A 49 10.52 -11.04 6.74
C LEU A 49 10.43 -12.09 7.83
N ASN A 50 9.33 -12.19 8.59
CA ASN A 50 9.22 -13.29 9.53
C ASN A 50 8.87 -14.57 8.74
N PRO A 51 9.72 -15.62 8.74
CA PRO A 51 9.41 -16.87 8.04
C PRO A 51 8.13 -17.53 8.54
N TYR A 52 7.74 -17.24 9.77
CA TYR A 52 6.53 -17.74 10.42
C TYR A 52 5.37 -16.74 10.36
N ALA A 53 5.48 -15.63 9.62
CA ALA A 53 4.44 -14.62 9.49
C ALA A 53 3.07 -15.24 9.16
N SER A 54 3.05 -16.15 8.18
CA SER A 54 1.83 -16.84 7.75
C SER A 54 1.26 -17.81 8.79
N SER A 55 2.06 -18.24 9.78
CA SER A 55 1.62 -19.12 10.87
C SER A 55 0.85 -18.37 11.96
N TYR A 56 0.99 -17.04 12.04
CA TYR A 56 0.27 -16.21 12.99
C TYR A 56 -0.97 -15.59 12.34
N PHE A 57 -2.09 -16.31 12.36
CA PHE A 57 -3.30 -15.96 11.61
C PHE A 57 -3.89 -14.60 12.06
N ARG A 58 -4.00 -14.38 13.37
CA ARG A 58 -4.49 -13.09 13.91
C ARG A 58 -3.57 -11.93 13.54
N VAL A 59 -2.25 -12.13 13.64
CA VAL A 59 -1.26 -11.09 13.33
C VAL A 59 -1.28 -10.78 11.83
N THR A 60 -1.39 -11.80 10.98
CA THR A 60 -1.56 -11.63 9.53
C THR A 60 -2.81 -10.82 9.19
N ALA A 61 -3.95 -11.10 9.84
CA ALA A 61 -5.17 -10.31 9.64
C ALA A 61 -4.97 -8.84 10.05
N VAL A 62 -4.30 -8.58 11.18
CA VAL A 62 -3.97 -7.21 11.62
C VAL A 62 -3.05 -6.51 10.62
N HIS A 63 -2.04 -7.20 10.07
CA HIS A 63 -1.15 -6.61 9.06
C HIS A 63 -1.87 -6.26 7.75
N THR A 64 -2.85 -7.07 7.34
CA THR A 64 -3.74 -6.74 6.22
C THR A 64 -4.60 -5.51 6.50
N ILE A 65 -5.08 -5.32 7.73
CA ILE A 65 -5.77 -4.09 8.15
C ILE A 65 -4.82 -2.89 8.11
N ILE A 66 -3.59 -3.04 8.61
CA ILE A 66 -2.55 -1.99 8.55
C ILE A 66 -2.30 -1.57 7.09
N GLY A 67 -2.21 -2.54 6.18
CA GLY A 67 -2.07 -2.28 4.75
C GLY A 67 -3.26 -1.49 4.18
N ALA A 68 -4.50 -1.85 4.51
CA ALA A 68 -5.67 -1.07 4.09
C ALA A 68 -5.67 0.36 4.67
N VAL A 69 -5.31 0.53 5.95
CA VAL A 69 -5.17 1.85 6.61
C VAL A 69 -4.10 2.69 5.92
N SER A 70 -3.00 2.08 5.46
CA SER A 70 -1.90 2.80 4.83
C SER A 70 -2.32 3.53 3.55
N ILE A 71 -3.04 2.87 2.63
CA ILE A 71 -3.53 3.50 1.40
C ILE A 71 -4.63 4.51 1.68
N LEU A 72 -5.49 4.26 2.69
CA LEU A 72 -6.49 5.23 3.13
C LEU A 72 -5.85 6.54 3.61
N LEU A 73 -4.77 6.46 4.40
CA LEU A 73 -4.04 7.63 4.86
C LEU A 73 -3.34 8.37 3.72
N ILE A 74 -2.76 7.65 2.75
CA ILE A 74 -2.17 8.27 1.56
C ILE A 74 -3.27 9.02 0.78
N SER A 75 -4.38 8.34 0.48
CA SER A 75 -5.53 8.94 -0.23
C SER A 75 -6.08 10.15 0.50
N HIS A 76 -6.28 10.06 1.81
CA HIS A 76 -6.73 11.19 2.62
C HIS A 76 -5.77 12.38 2.51
N GLY A 77 -4.46 12.14 2.56
CA GLY A 77 -3.44 13.19 2.39
C GLY A 77 -3.52 13.89 1.03
N PHE A 78 -3.70 13.14 -0.07
CA PHE A 78 -3.88 13.73 -1.39
C PHE A 78 -5.22 14.47 -1.56
N GLN A 79 -6.31 13.95 -0.99
CA GLN A 79 -7.60 14.63 -1.00
C GLN A 79 -7.54 15.95 -0.22
N GLU A 80 -6.92 15.95 0.97
CA GLU A 80 -6.70 17.16 1.75
C GLU A 80 -5.82 18.16 0.99
N TYR A 81 -4.78 17.67 0.28
CA TYR A 81 -3.96 18.55 -0.54
C TYR A 81 -4.74 19.18 -1.69
N PHE A 82 -5.60 18.42 -2.36
CA PHE A 82 -6.50 18.97 -3.38
C PHE A 82 -7.42 20.05 -2.82
N LEU A 83 -8.05 19.81 -1.67
CA LEU A 83 -8.89 20.82 -1.00
C LEU A 83 -8.08 22.06 -0.62
N PHE A 84 -6.85 21.88 -0.11
CA PHE A 84 -5.94 22.98 0.20
C PHE A 84 -5.63 23.82 -1.04
N THR A 85 -5.38 23.21 -2.21
CA THR A 85 -5.13 23.98 -3.45
C THR A 85 -6.32 24.82 -3.90
N LYS A 86 -7.54 24.49 -3.46
CA LYS A 86 -8.77 25.24 -3.77
C LYS A 86 -9.15 26.28 -2.73
N THR A 87 -8.88 26.00 -1.46
CA THR A 87 -9.41 26.79 -0.33
C THR A 87 -8.33 27.56 0.43
N LEU A 88 -7.05 27.17 0.29
CA LEU A 88 -5.92 27.62 1.10
C LEU A 88 -6.07 27.36 2.61
N ASP A 89 -7.10 26.62 3.01
CA ASP A 89 -7.36 26.26 4.40
C ASP A 89 -6.82 24.86 4.70
N ILE A 90 -6.07 24.76 5.80
CA ILE A 90 -5.63 23.49 6.37
C ILE A 90 -6.48 23.24 7.62
N THR A 91 -7.44 22.34 7.54
CA THR A 91 -8.34 22.04 8.66
C THR A 91 -7.72 20.98 9.57
N GLY A 92 -7.52 21.28 10.87
CA GLY A 92 -7.14 20.33 11.93
C GLY A 92 -5.62 20.19 12.18
N SER A 93 -5.18 19.17 12.94
CA SER A 93 -3.79 19.10 13.47
C SER A 93 -3.03 17.82 13.11
N LYS A 94 -1.69 17.86 13.10
CA LYS A 94 -0.83 16.66 12.94
C LYS A 94 -1.15 15.61 14.02
N ARG A 95 -1.40 16.06 15.26
CA ARG A 95 -1.78 15.21 16.39
C ARG A 95 -3.05 14.40 16.10
N THR A 96 -4.03 15.01 15.42
CA THR A 96 -5.28 14.33 15.03
C THR A 96 -4.99 13.16 14.09
N ILE A 97 -4.12 13.32 13.10
CA ILE A 97 -3.74 12.25 12.17
C ILE A 97 -3.06 11.09 12.90
N TYR A 98 -2.10 11.39 13.80
CA TYR A 98 -1.43 10.35 14.59
C TYR A 98 -2.42 9.58 15.47
N LEU A 99 -3.30 10.28 16.20
CA LEU A 99 -4.28 9.66 17.08
C LEU A 99 -5.33 8.87 16.31
N ALA A 100 -5.82 9.39 15.17
CA ALA A 100 -6.78 8.69 14.32
C ALA A 100 -6.17 7.42 13.72
N THR A 101 -4.91 7.49 13.26
CA THR A 101 -4.20 6.31 12.74
C THR A 101 -4.04 5.25 13.83
N LEU A 102 -3.54 5.65 15.01
CA LEU A 102 -3.38 4.73 16.13
C LEU A 102 -4.72 4.13 16.55
N GLY A 103 -5.78 4.94 16.62
CA GLY A 103 -7.14 4.50 16.89
C GLY A 103 -7.64 3.47 15.87
N ALA A 104 -7.44 3.70 14.57
CA ALA A 104 -7.83 2.77 13.52
C ALA A 104 -7.11 1.41 13.65
N ILE A 105 -5.81 1.43 13.95
CA ILE A 105 -5.02 0.20 14.15
C ILE A 105 -5.48 -0.54 15.42
N ILE A 106 -5.67 0.17 16.54
CA ILE A 106 -6.15 -0.44 17.79
C ILE A 106 -7.54 -1.05 17.60
N LEU A 107 -8.45 -0.34 16.94
CA LEU A 107 -9.79 -0.87 16.63
C LEU A 107 -9.70 -2.12 15.76
N GLY A 108 -8.80 -2.14 14.76
CA GLY A 108 -8.53 -3.34 13.96
C GLY A 108 -8.02 -4.52 14.79
N ILE A 109 -7.08 -4.27 15.72
CA ILE A 109 -6.56 -5.29 16.64
C ILE A 109 -7.68 -5.84 17.54
N VAL A 110 -8.49 -4.95 18.13
CA VAL A 110 -9.62 -5.35 18.98
C VAL A 110 -10.62 -6.17 18.18
N PHE A 111 -10.98 -5.72 16.98
CA PHE A 111 -11.89 -6.44 16.09
C PHE A 111 -11.40 -7.87 15.79
N VAL A 112 -10.14 -8.04 15.39
CA VAL A 112 -9.56 -9.37 15.12
C VAL A 112 -9.47 -10.22 16.39
N SER A 113 -9.22 -9.61 17.55
CA SER A 113 -9.03 -10.31 18.82
C SER A 113 -10.34 -10.83 19.43
N LEU A 114 -11.43 -10.08 19.28
CA LEU A 114 -12.76 -10.45 19.76
C LEU A 114 -13.41 -11.54 18.90
N ASN A 115 -13.02 -11.66 17.64
CA ASN A 115 -13.54 -12.67 16.73
C ASN A 115 -12.80 -14.02 16.89
N PRO A 116 -13.43 -15.13 16.45
CA PRO A 116 -12.77 -16.42 16.35
C PRO A 116 -11.46 -16.33 15.56
N LYS A 117 -10.52 -17.24 15.85
CA LYS A 117 -9.26 -17.32 15.09
C LYS A 117 -9.60 -17.42 13.58
N PRO A 118 -9.10 -16.50 12.74
CA PRO A 118 -9.34 -16.57 11.30
C PRO A 118 -8.89 -17.92 10.73
N SER A 119 -9.65 -18.48 9.79
CA SER A 119 -9.19 -19.61 8.97
C SER A 119 -8.39 -19.10 7.77
N LEU A 120 -7.75 -19.99 7.00
CA LEU A 120 -7.04 -19.63 5.77
C LEU A 120 -7.97 -18.96 4.74
N PHE A 121 -9.22 -19.43 4.62
CA PHE A 121 -10.25 -18.80 3.80
C PHE A 121 -10.51 -17.34 4.20
N VAL A 122 -10.64 -17.08 5.50
CA VAL A 122 -10.89 -15.73 6.03
C VAL A 122 -9.69 -14.82 5.77
N LEU A 123 -8.45 -15.30 5.96
CA LEU A 123 -7.25 -14.53 5.67
C LEU A 123 -7.12 -14.16 4.19
N ARG A 124 -7.43 -15.11 3.30
CA ARG A 124 -7.45 -14.86 1.86
C ARG A 124 -8.47 -13.78 1.50
N ASN A 125 -9.66 -13.82 2.09
CA ASN A 125 -10.69 -12.80 1.89
C ASN A 125 -10.26 -11.43 2.42
N TYR A 126 -9.59 -11.37 3.57
CA TYR A 126 -9.01 -10.11 4.05
C TYR A 126 -8.02 -9.52 3.06
N ARG A 127 -7.09 -10.34 2.52
CA ARG A 127 -6.10 -9.88 1.53
C ARG A 127 -6.76 -9.43 0.23
N MET A 128 -7.80 -10.13 -0.22
CA MET A 128 -8.55 -9.75 -1.42
C MET A 128 -9.27 -8.42 -1.23
N ALA A 129 -9.90 -8.22 -0.07
CA ALA A 129 -10.56 -6.96 0.28
C ALA A 129 -9.55 -5.81 0.36
N GLU A 130 -8.40 -6.03 1.00
CA GLU A 130 -7.29 -5.08 1.03
C GLU A 130 -6.86 -4.72 -0.39
N ASN A 131 -6.48 -5.70 -1.22
CA ASN A 131 -5.99 -5.45 -2.58
C ASN A 131 -7.02 -4.72 -3.45
N THR A 132 -8.30 -4.98 -3.24
CA THR A 132 -9.40 -4.24 -3.89
C THR A 132 -9.41 -2.76 -3.48
N VAL A 133 -9.32 -2.48 -2.17
CA VAL A 133 -9.24 -1.10 -1.65
C VAL A 133 -8.02 -0.38 -2.23
N TRP A 134 -6.86 -1.04 -2.25
CA TRP A 134 -5.63 -0.51 -2.82
C TRP A 134 -5.75 -0.16 -4.29
N LEU A 135 -6.30 -1.08 -5.10
CA LEU A 135 -6.48 -0.89 -6.54
C LEU A 135 -7.38 0.31 -6.81
N PHE A 136 -8.55 0.35 -6.17
CA PHE A 136 -9.52 1.41 -6.36
C PHE A 136 -8.96 2.78 -5.93
N LEU A 137 -8.39 2.87 -4.72
CA LEU A 137 -7.85 4.12 -4.20
C LEU A 137 -6.65 4.62 -4.98
N SER A 138 -5.83 3.73 -5.54
CA SER A 138 -4.70 4.12 -6.38
C SER A 138 -5.17 4.71 -7.70
N ILE A 139 -6.22 4.15 -8.33
CA ILE A 139 -6.86 4.75 -9.51
C ILE A 139 -7.43 6.13 -9.17
N VAL A 140 -8.18 6.26 -8.06
CA VAL A 140 -8.72 7.55 -7.59
C VAL A 140 -7.60 8.55 -7.35
N ASN A 141 -6.51 8.13 -6.69
CA ASN A 141 -5.39 9.00 -6.39
C ASN A 141 -4.68 9.49 -7.65
N ILE A 142 -4.58 8.68 -8.72
CA ILE A 142 -4.07 9.17 -10.02
C ILE A 142 -4.90 10.38 -10.48
N PHE A 143 -6.22 10.27 -10.46
CA PHE A 143 -7.09 11.40 -10.85
C PHE A 143 -6.95 12.60 -9.93
N VAL A 144 -6.84 12.39 -8.62
CA VAL A 144 -6.65 13.46 -7.64
C VAL A 144 -5.32 14.17 -7.87
N VAL A 145 -4.22 13.45 -8.06
CA VAL A 145 -2.90 14.01 -8.36
C VAL A 145 -2.91 14.82 -9.65
N LEU A 146 -3.55 14.32 -10.71
CA LEU A 146 -3.69 15.05 -11.96
C LEU A 146 -4.47 16.36 -11.78
N LYS A 147 -5.53 16.35 -10.97
CA LYS A 147 -6.28 17.57 -10.63
C LYS A 147 -5.43 18.55 -9.83
N ILE A 148 -4.72 18.09 -8.80
CA ILE A 148 -3.80 18.92 -8.02
C ILE A 148 -2.76 19.58 -8.94
N HIS A 149 -2.11 18.79 -9.80
CA HIS A 149 -1.13 19.29 -10.76
C HIS A 149 -1.72 20.38 -11.68
N HIS A 150 -2.97 20.23 -12.11
CA HIS A 150 -3.64 21.25 -12.91
C HIS A 150 -3.82 22.57 -12.13
N GLU A 151 -4.20 22.51 -10.85
CA GLU A 151 -4.38 23.70 -10.00
C GLU A 151 -3.05 24.40 -9.69
N ILE A 152 -1.97 23.65 -9.49
CA ILE A 152 -0.66 24.20 -9.10
C ILE A 152 0.33 24.31 -10.26
N LYS A 153 -0.12 24.24 -11.51
CA LYS A 153 0.73 24.07 -12.70
C LYS A 153 1.84 25.11 -12.86
N GLY A 154 1.66 26.32 -12.32
CA GLY A 154 2.65 27.39 -12.31
C GLY A 154 3.67 27.32 -11.16
N SER A 155 3.54 26.35 -10.25
CA SER A 155 4.39 26.21 -9.08
C SER A 155 5.63 25.35 -9.37
N PRO A 156 6.80 25.66 -8.80
CA PRO A 156 8.01 24.85 -8.95
C PRO A 156 7.83 23.37 -8.56
N ILE A 157 6.90 23.08 -7.63
CA ILE A 157 6.65 21.72 -7.13
C ILE A 157 5.68 20.90 -8.00
N ALA A 158 5.05 21.50 -9.03
CA ALA A 158 4.00 20.86 -9.82
C ALA A 158 4.44 19.52 -10.43
N ASN A 159 5.63 19.50 -11.04
CA ASN A 159 6.20 18.29 -11.64
C ASN A 159 6.54 17.22 -10.59
N GLY A 160 6.93 17.65 -9.38
CA GLY A 160 7.15 16.74 -8.26
C GLY A 160 5.85 16.07 -7.81
N ILE A 161 4.75 16.83 -7.76
CA ILE A 161 3.44 16.26 -7.48
C ILE A 161 2.97 15.31 -8.59
N LEU A 162 3.17 15.68 -9.85
CA LEU A 162 2.83 14.83 -11.00
C LEU A 162 3.55 13.47 -10.96
N SER A 163 4.75 13.42 -10.39
CA SER A 163 5.52 12.17 -10.25
C SER A 163 4.80 11.11 -9.41
N PHE A 164 3.88 11.50 -8.51
CA PHE A 164 3.04 10.54 -7.78
C PHE A 164 2.05 9.78 -8.68
N VAL A 165 1.79 10.23 -9.91
CA VAL A 165 1.03 9.42 -10.88
C VAL A 165 1.75 8.11 -11.17
N LEU A 166 3.08 8.15 -11.31
CA LEU A 166 3.88 6.93 -11.52
C LEU A 166 3.83 6.01 -10.29
N VAL A 167 3.88 6.58 -9.08
CA VAL A 167 3.74 5.82 -7.83
C VAL A 167 2.44 5.02 -7.84
N PHE A 168 1.31 5.70 -8.04
CA PHE A 168 0.01 5.03 -8.00
C PHE A 168 -0.19 4.09 -9.19
N PHE A 169 0.36 4.39 -10.36
CA PHE A 169 0.35 3.48 -11.51
C PHE A 169 1.07 2.16 -11.20
N PHE A 170 2.25 2.21 -10.58
CA PHE A 170 2.96 0.99 -10.19
C PHE A 170 2.26 0.24 -9.05
N ILE A 171 1.58 0.95 -8.14
CA ILE A 171 0.73 0.31 -7.13
C ILE A 171 -0.48 -0.39 -7.78
N VAL A 172 -1.09 0.19 -8.82
CA VAL A 172 -2.14 -0.47 -9.60
C VAL A 172 -1.62 -1.77 -10.23
N ILE A 173 -0.43 -1.77 -10.81
CA ILE A 173 0.20 -2.97 -11.36
C ILE A 173 0.43 -4.00 -10.24
N TRP A 174 1.00 -3.57 -9.11
CA TRP A 174 1.28 -4.44 -7.97
C TRP A 174 0.01 -5.07 -7.41
N LYS A 175 -0.91 -4.26 -6.89
CA LYS A 175 -2.10 -4.74 -6.18
C LYS A 175 -3.16 -5.31 -7.12
N GLY A 176 -3.21 -4.82 -8.36
CA GLY A 176 -4.07 -5.38 -9.40
C GLY A 176 -3.64 -6.78 -9.84
N SER A 177 -2.35 -7.05 -9.95
CA SER A 177 -1.87 -8.40 -10.30
C SER A 177 -2.02 -9.40 -9.15
N GLU A 178 -1.82 -8.99 -7.90
CA GLU A 178 -2.16 -9.82 -6.73
C GLU A 178 -3.66 -10.13 -6.67
N LEU A 179 -4.51 -9.13 -6.90
CA LEU A 179 -5.96 -9.32 -6.93
C LEU A 179 -6.39 -10.23 -8.08
N TYR A 180 -5.78 -10.10 -9.25
CA TYR A 180 -6.01 -10.98 -10.40
C TYR A 180 -5.75 -12.45 -10.04
N LEU A 181 -4.59 -12.76 -9.44
CA LEU A 181 -4.28 -14.11 -8.98
C LEU A 181 -5.32 -14.63 -7.97
N GLN A 182 -5.80 -13.77 -7.06
CA GLN A 182 -6.84 -14.11 -6.10
C GLN A 182 -8.22 -14.32 -6.74
N MET A 183 -8.59 -13.54 -7.76
CA MET A 183 -9.89 -13.72 -8.42
C MET A 183 -9.97 -15.05 -9.17
N TYR A 184 -8.87 -15.45 -9.81
CA TYR A 184 -8.77 -16.71 -10.55
C TYR A 184 -8.31 -17.90 -9.71
N GLN A 185 -8.15 -17.72 -8.39
CA GLN A 185 -7.73 -18.79 -7.48
C GLN A 185 -6.35 -19.40 -7.83
N TRP A 186 -5.48 -18.59 -8.44
CA TRP A 186 -4.10 -18.96 -8.78
C TRP A 186 -3.09 -18.50 -7.73
N ASP A 187 -3.55 -17.87 -6.65
CA ASP A 187 -2.70 -17.42 -5.56
C ASP A 187 -2.24 -18.58 -4.66
N PRO A 188 -1.05 -18.48 -4.03
CA PRO A 188 -0.51 -19.56 -3.19
C PRO A 188 -1.42 -19.99 -2.03
N ALA A 189 -2.22 -19.07 -1.49
CA ALA A 189 -3.12 -19.39 -0.38
C ALA A 189 -4.28 -20.28 -0.84
N TRP A 190 -4.78 -20.12 -2.07
CA TRP A 190 -5.75 -21.06 -2.64
C TRP A 190 -5.14 -22.42 -2.90
N GLN A 191 -3.93 -22.48 -3.45
CA GLN A 191 -3.26 -23.77 -3.71
C GLN A 191 -3.06 -24.57 -2.42
N THR A 192 -2.68 -23.89 -1.32
CA THR A 192 -2.57 -24.51 0.01
C THR A 192 -3.92 -25.08 0.49
N LEU A 193 -5.02 -24.38 0.22
CA LEU A 193 -6.37 -24.84 0.58
C LEU A 193 -6.79 -26.07 -0.23
N VAL A 194 -6.45 -26.11 -1.52
CA VAL A 194 -6.71 -27.28 -2.37
C VAL A 194 -5.97 -28.51 -1.86
N GLU A 195 -4.70 -28.35 -1.51
CA GLU A 195 -3.85 -29.41 -0.96
C GLU A 195 -4.33 -29.90 0.42
N GLU A 196 -4.69 -28.99 1.33
CA GLU A 196 -5.07 -29.34 2.71
C GLU A 196 -6.44 -30.05 2.81
N PHE A 197 -7.38 -29.68 1.94
CA PHE A 197 -8.75 -30.19 1.97
C PHE A 197 -9.05 -31.24 0.90
N ASP A 198 -8.03 -31.66 0.14
CA ASP A 198 -8.13 -32.60 -0.99
C ASP A 198 -9.32 -32.27 -1.91
N PHE A 199 -9.48 -30.99 -2.22
CA PHE A 199 -10.46 -30.59 -3.22
C PHE A 199 -9.95 -31.18 -4.54
N SER A 200 -10.60 -32.23 -5.07
CA SER A 200 -10.31 -32.88 -6.35
C SER A 200 -10.54 -31.96 -7.58
N ILE A 201 -10.42 -30.66 -7.38
CA ILE A 201 -10.33 -29.63 -8.39
C ILE A 201 -8.94 -29.79 -8.98
N GLN A 202 -8.84 -30.56 -10.05
CA GLN A 202 -7.64 -30.49 -10.87
C GLN A 202 -7.49 -29.03 -11.29
N SER A 203 -6.31 -28.47 -11.09
CA SER A 203 -5.92 -27.21 -11.68
C SER A 203 -5.72 -27.37 -13.20
N GLU A 204 -6.68 -28.02 -13.87
CA GLU A 204 -6.72 -28.25 -15.30
C GLU A 204 -6.78 -26.90 -16.00
N GLY A 205 -5.73 -26.57 -16.73
CA GLY A 205 -5.67 -25.35 -17.53
C GLY A 205 -5.22 -24.10 -16.78
N ILE A 206 -4.44 -24.20 -15.69
CA ILE A 206 -3.62 -23.04 -15.25
C ILE A 206 -2.79 -22.62 -16.46
N ASP A 207 -3.09 -21.46 -17.02
CA ASP A 207 -2.20 -20.83 -18.00
C ASP A 207 -0.95 -20.38 -17.22
N GLY A 208 0.03 -21.28 -17.15
CA GLY A 208 1.28 -21.05 -16.43
C GLY A 208 2.00 -19.79 -16.91
N ALA A 209 1.75 -19.36 -18.15
CA ALA A 209 2.24 -18.09 -18.64
C ALA A 209 1.56 -16.91 -17.93
N MET A 210 0.23 -16.91 -17.79
CA MET A 210 -0.52 -15.85 -17.10
C MET A 210 -0.17 -15.75 -15.62
N VAL A 211 -0.04 -16.89 -14.93
CA VAL A 211 0.38 -16.91 -13.52
C VAL A 211 1.79 -16.32 -13.37
N LYS A 212 2.72 -16.70 -14.24
CA LYS A 212 4.09 -16.18 -14.24
C LYS A 212 4.12 -14.68 -14.54
N ILE A 213 3.34 -14.22 -15.52
CA ILE A 213 3.22 -12.80 -15.87
C ILE A 213 2.68 -12.02 -14.67
N ALA A 214 1.55 -12.44 -14.10
CA ALA A 214 0.93 -11.74 -12.97
C ALA A 214 1.84 -11.72 -11.73
N THR A 215 2.52 -12.83 -11.42
CA THR A 215 3.49 -12.88 -10.32
C THR A 215 4.66 -11.92 -10.57
N THR A 216 5.18 -11.89 -11.80
CA THR A 216 6.27 -10.97 -12.19
C THR A 216 5.83 -9.51 -12.11
N MET A 217 4.62 -9.20 -12.59
CA MET A 217 4.04 -7.86 -12.52
C MET A 217 3.82 -7.43 -11.07
N SER A 218 3.41 -8.33 -10.18
CA SER A 218 3.27 -8.05 -8.76
C SER A 218 4.60 -7.63 -8.14
N SER A 219 5.63 -8.46 -8.29
CA SER A 219 6.97 -8.17 -7.75
C SER A 219 7.58 -6.90 -8.35
N ALA A 220 7.48 -6.73 -9.67
CA ALA A 220 7.99 -5.54 -10.36
C ALA A 220 7.24 -4.28 -9.94
N GLY A 221 5.91 -4.33 -9.86
CA GLY A 221 5.08 -3.21 -9.42
C GLY A 221 5.38 -2.80 -7.98
N ALA A 222 5.60 -3.76 -7.07
CA ALA A 222 5.98 -3.49 -5.69
C ALA A 222 7.32 -2.74 -5.62
N MET A 223 8.31 -3.19 -6.40
CA MET A 223 9.64 -2.59 -6.42
C MET A 223 9.64 -1.20 -7.07
N LEU A 224 8.97 -1.06 -8.23
CA LEU A 224 8.88 0.20 -8.96
C LEU A 224 8.03 1.25 -8.21
N SER A 225 7.00 0.84 -7.48
CA SER A 225 6.24 1.75 -6.60
C SER A 225 7.11 2.28 -5.46
N GLY A 226 7.86 1.41 -4.76
CA GLY A 226 8.81 1.87 -3.74
C GLY A 226 9.87 2.84 -4.29
N LEU A 227 10.49 2.49 -5.43
CA LEU A 227 11.51 3.34 -6.07
C LEU A 227 10.94 4.69 -6.52
N SER A 228 9.73 4.71 -7.09
CA SER A 228 9.08 5.93 -7.53
C SER A 228 8.69 6.82 -6.35
N VAL A 229 8.33 6.26 -5.18
CA VAL A 229 8.11 7.06 -3.96
C VAL A 229 9.41 7.74 -3.53
N VAL A 230 10.51 6.99 -3.44
CA VAL A 230 11.82 7.54 -3.09
C VAL A 230 12.23 8.64 -4.07
N GLY A 231 12.14 8.37 -5.38
CA GLY A 231 12.48 9.34 -6.43
C GLY A 231 11.61 10.59 -6.37
N THR A 232 10.30 10.42 -6.13
CA THR A 232 9.36 11.54 -6.04
C THR A 232 9.68 12.46 -4.86
N PHE A 233 9.89 11.89 -3.67
CA PHE A 233 10.26 12.70 -2.50
C PHE A 233 11.65 13.33 -2.65
N ALA A 234 12.63 12.61 -3.18
CA ALA A 234 13.96 13.17 -3.45
C ALA A 234 13.89 14.36 -4.42
N TYR A 235 13.06 14.25 -5.45
CA TYR A 235 12.84 15.33 -6.40
C TYR A 235 12.11 16.52 -5.75
N LEU A 236 11.06 16.28 -4.96
CA LEU A 236 10.38 17.33 -4.19
C LEU A 236 11.32 18.04 -3.21
N PHE A 237 12.21 17.30 -2.54
CA PHE A 237 13.22 17.90 -1.66
C PHE A 237 14.15 18.86 -2.39
N LYS A 238 14.57 18.50 -3.60
CA LYS A 238 15.39 19.37 -4.44
C LYS A 238 14.66 20.66 -4.83
N LEU A 239 13.34 20.62 -4.97
CA LEU A 239 12.53 21.77 -5.40
C LEU A 239 12.13 22.71 -4.26
N VAL A 240 12.13 22.23 -3.02
CA VAL A 240 11.70 22.98 -1.82
C VAL A 240 12.89 23.59 -1.06
N ARG A 241 14.13 23.23 -1.43
CA ARG A 241 15.37 23.87 -0.95
C ARG A 241 15.88 24.87 -1.98
#